data_AF-A0A094EYB0-F1
#
_entry.id   AF-A0A094EYB0-F1
#
_cell.length_a   1.000
_cell.length_b   1.000
_cell.length_c   1.000
_cell.angle_alpha   90.00
_cell.angle_beta   90.00
_cell.angle_gamma   90.00
#
_symmetry.space_group_name_H-M   'P 1'
#
loop_
_entity.id
_entity.type
_entity.pdbx_description
1 polymer ?
#
loop_
_entity_poly.entity_id
_entity_poly.type
_entity_poly.pdbx_seq_one_letter_code
_entity_poly.pdbx_strand_id
1 'polypeptide(L)'
;MSSMRNAVQRRPHRERGQPEERAKWGLLEKHKDYSARARDFNAKKTKLKALRQKVLDKNPDEFYFGMVSQKGPTTSGKNSTGTLNGDKGNKVLDQDAVRLFKTQDLGAEEAGCGD
;
A
#
# COMPACT_ATOMS: atom_id res chain seq x y z
N MET A 1 44.03 -7.66 -19.12
CA MET A 1 45.18 -6.91 -18.57
C MET A 1 44.77 -5.45 -18.40
N SER A 2 44.71 -4.95 -17.16
CA SER A 2 44.44 -3.53 -16.90
C SER A 2 45.73 -2.72 -17.11
N SER A 3 45.79 -1.96 -18.21
CA SER A 3 46.87 -0.99 -18.43
C SER A 3 46.80 0.14 -17.41
N MET A 4 47.91 0.85 -17.18
CA MET A 4 48.10 1.96 -16.21
C MET A 4 47.10 3.14 -16.31
N ARG A 5 46.04 3.05 -17.12
CA ARG A 5 44.91 3.98 -17.20
C ARG A 5 44.08 4.10 -15.91
N ASN A 6 44.24 3.16 -14.97
CA ASN A 6 43.58 3.19 -13.65
C ASN A 6 44.51 3.64 -12.50
N ALA A 7 45.79 3.96 -12.76
CA ALA A 7 46.75 4.34 -11.71
C ALA A 7 46.59 5.79 -11.21
N VAL A 8 45.93 6.66 -12.01
CA VAL A 8 45.64 8.05 -11.65
C VAL A 8 44.15 8.17 -11.36
N GLN A 9 43.80 8.56 -10.13
CA GLN A 9 42.40 8.82 -9.75
C GLN A 9 41.85 10.00 -10.55
N ARG A 10 40.76 9.78 -11.27
CA ARG A 10 40.05 10.84 -12.01
C ARG A 10 39.17 11.63 -11.05
N ARG A 11 39.12 12.96 -11.22
CA ARG A 11 38.20 13.80 -10.45
C ARG A 11 36.75 13.46 -10.78
N PRO A 12 35.87 13.25 -9.79
CA PRO A 12 34.45 13.03 -10.04
C PRO A 12 33.78 14.33 -10.52
N HIS A 13 32.92 14.22 -11.53
CA HIS A 13 32.08 15.33 -11.96
C HIS A 13 30.89 15.46 -10.99
N ARG A 14 30.74 16.63 -10.36
CA ARG A 14 29.63 16.92 -9.46
C ARG A 14 28.40 17.35 -10.26
N GLU A 15 27.24 16.87 -9.86
CA GLU A 15 25.96 17.24 -10.47
C GLU A 15 25.52 18.64 -9.98
N ARG A 16 24.89 19.44 -10.85
CA ARG A 16 24.38 20.78 -10.50
C ARG A 16 23.00 20.71 -9.84
N GLY A 17 22.74 21.62 -8.89
CA GLY A 17 21.42 21.82 -8.26
C GLY A 17 20.38 22.49 -9.17
N GLN A 18 19.17 22.65 -8.64
CA GLN A 18 18.09 23.44 -9.26
C GLN A 18 18.42 24.94 -9.15
N PRO A 19 18.19 25.77 -10.19
CA PRO A 19 18.31 27.23 -10.08
C PRO A 19 17.36 27.82 -9.02
N GLU A 20 17.81 28.83 -8.30
CA GLU A 20 17.05 29.41 -7.17
C GLU A 20 15.69 29.97 -7.58
N GLU A 21 15.61 30.63 -8.74
CA GLU A 21 14.34 31.12 -9.33
C GLU A 21 13.29 30.01 -9.53
N ARG A 22 13.74 28.76 -9.66
CA ARG A 22 12.92 27.57 -9.90
C ARG A 22 12.85 26.64 -8.69
N ALA A 23 13.33 27.06 -7.53
CA ALA A 23 13.27 26.28 -6.29
C ALA A 23 11.83 25.89 -5.91
N LYS A 24 10.82 26.70 -6.29
CA LYS A 24 9.40 26.42 -6.06
C LYS A 24 8.90 25.09 -6.65
N TRP A 25 9.57 24.56 -7.67
CA TRP A 25 9.20 23.30 -8.35
C TRP A 25 9.84 22.06 -7.72
N GLY A 26 10.59 22.24 -6.62
CA GLY A 26 11.30 21.16 -5.96
C GLY A 26 12.61 20.79 -6.66
N LEU A 27 13.06 19.55 -6.41
CA LEU A 27 14.34 19.04 -6.87
C LEU A 27 14.38 18.90 -8.39
N LEU A 28 15.50 19.33 -9.01
CA LEU A 28 15.75 19.11 -10.42
C LEU A 28 16.10 17.66 -10.69
N GLU A 29 15.13 16.93 -11.20
CA GLU A 29 15.27 15.53 -11.59
C GLU A 29 16.43 15.32 -12.58
N LYS A 30 17.23 14.29 -12.33
CA LYS A 30 18.32 13.86 -13.21
C LYS A 30 18.00 12.54 -13.90
N HIS A 31 18.87 12.12 -14.81
CA HIS A 31 18.66 10.89 -15.57
C HIS A 31 18.49 9.63 -14.68
N LYS A 32 19.15 9.58 -13.53
CA LYS A 32 19.01 8.49 -12.55
C LYS A 32 17.60 8.43 -11.98
N ASP A 33 17.06 9.57 -11.58
CA ASP A 33 15.71 9.70 -11.04
C ASP A 33 14.66 9.38 -12.12
N TYR A 34 14.86 9.89 -13.35
CA TYR A 34 14.02 9.56 -14.50
C TYR A 34 13.99 8.07 -14.78
N SER A 35 15.15 7.42 -14.76
CA SER A 35 15.27 5.98 -14.96
C SER A 35 14.52 5.21 -13.87
N ALA A 36 14.62 5.64 -12.60
CA ALA A 36 13.87 5.01 -11.51
C ALA A 36 12.36 5.20 -11.68
N ARG A 37 11.90 6.41 -11.99
CA ARG A 37 10.48 6.73 -12.22
C ARG A 37 9.91 5.98 -13.42
N ALA A 38 10.64 5.91 -14.53
CA ALA A 38 10.23 5.19 -15.72
C ALA A 38 10.09 3.68 -15.46
N ARG A 39 11.00 3.10 -14.67
CA ARG A 39 10.91 1.69 -14.24
C ARG A 39 9.67 1.44 -13.39
N ASP A 40 9.41 2.27 -12.38
CA ASP A 40 8.22 2.16 -11.53
C ASP A 40 6.92 2.29 -12.36
N PHE A 41 6.85 3.27 -13.25
CA PHE A 41 5.69 3.46 -14.13
C PHE A 41 5.46 2.23 -15.03
N ASN A 42 6.52 1.69 -15.64
CA ASN A 42 6.42 0.51 -16.48
C ASN A 42 6.03 -0.75 -15.67
N ALA A 43 6.51 -0.89 -14.44
CA ALA A 43 6.09 -1.97 -13.54
C ALA A 43 4.59 -1.87 -13.20
N LYS A 44 4.08 -0.67 -12.90
CA LYS A 44 2.65 -0.45 -12.67
C LYS A 44 1.83 -0.72 -13.92
N LYS A 45 2.28 -0.27 -15.09
CA LYS A 45 1.63 -0.48 -16.38
C LYS A 45 1.52 -1.97 -16.73
N THR A 46 2.58 -2.74 -16.55
CA THR A 46 2.58 -4.19 -16.80
C THR A 46 1.65 -4.92 -15.84
N LYS A 47 1.67 -4.58 -14.54
CA LYS A 47 0.73 -5.12 -13.55
C LYS A 47 -0.73 -4.86 -13.93
N LEU A 48 -1.07 -3.62 -14.30
CA LEU A 48 -2.43 -3.27 -14.73
C LEU A 48 -2.85 -4.01 -16.00
N LYS A 49 -1.94 -4.18 -16.97
CA LYS A 49 -2.20 -4.96 -18.19
C LYS A 49 -2.52 -6.42 -17.84
N ALA A 50 -1.73 -7.04 -16.96
CA ALA A 50 -1.97 -8.42 -16.53
C ALA A 50 -3.30 -8.57 -15.77
N LEU A 51 -3.66 -7.62 -14.89
CA LEU A 51 -4.95 -7.63 -14.20
C LEU A 51 -6.13 -7.51 -15.17
N ARG A 52 -6.03 -6.65 -16.19
CA ARG A 52 -7.07 -6.52 -17.22
C ARG A 52 -7.25 -7.82 -18.01
N GLN A 53 -6.14 -8.45 -18.40
CA GLN A 53 -6.20 -9.72 -19.12
C GLN A 53 -6.89 -10.81 -18.29
N LYS A 54 -6.55 -10.92 -17.00
CA LYS A 54 -7.21 -11.85 -16.07
C LYS A 54 -8.72 -11.62 -15.95
N VAL A 55 -9.17 -10.36 -16.02
CA VAL A 55 -10.60 -10.04 -15.99
C VAL A 55 -11.29 -10.44 -17.28
N LEU A 56 -10.63 -10.27 -18.43
CA LEU A 56 -11.19 -10.66 -19.73
C LEU A 56 -11.29 -12.18 -19.89
N ASP A 57 -10.30 -12.92 -19.39
CA ASP A 57 -10.23 -14.38 -19.49
C ASP A 57 -11.04 -15.09 -18.37
N LYS A 58 -11.78 -14.34 -17.54
CA LYS A 58 -12.51 -14.89 -16.40
C LYS A 58 -13.71 -15.72 -16.85
N ASN A 59 -13.84 -16.93 -16.32
CA ASN A 59 -15.02 -17.77 -16.51
C ASN A 59 -16.18 -17.27 -15.61
N PRO A 60 -17.37 -16.94 -16.14
CA PRO A 60 -18.52 -16.52 -15.33
C PRO A 60 -19.01 -17.59 -14.35
N ASP A 61 -18.82 -18.87 -14.66
CA ASP A 61 -19.32 -20.01 -13.87
C ASP A 61 -18.27 -20.58 -12.90
N GLU A 62 -17.14 -19.89 -12.69
CA GLU A 62 -16.10 -20.38 -11.79
C GLU A 62 -16.57 -20.40 -10.33
N PHE A 63 -16.36 -21.53 -9.66
CA PHE A 63 -16.68 -21.69 -8.24
C PHE A 63 -15.47 -22.13 -7.42
N TYR A 64 -15.21 -21.40 -6.32
CA TYR A 64 -14.19 -21.70 -5.32
C TYR A 64 -14.86 -21.73 -3.95
N PHE A 65 -14.53 -22.71 -3.11
CA PHE A 65 -15.12 -22.86 -1.77
C PHE A 65 -14.93 -21.62 -0.88
N GLY A 66 -13.86 -20.85 -1.08
CA GLY A 66 -13.62 -19.59 -0.36
C GLY A 66 -14.72 -18.54 -0.56
N MET A 67 -15.43 -18.56 -1.69
CA MET A 67 -16.52 -17.63 -2.00
C MET A 67 -17.74 -17.81 -1.07
N VAL A 68 -17.87 -18.94 -0.38
CA VAL A 68 -18.93 -19.17 0.62
C VAL A 68 -18.65 -18.39 1.90
N SER A 69 -17.38 -18.33 2.31
CA SER A 69 -16.94 -17.69 3.55
C SER A 69 -16.62 -16.20 3.41
N GLN A 70 -16.27 -15.76 2.19
CA GLN A 70 -15.82 -14.40 1.93
C GLN A 70 -16.92 -13.57 1.27
N LYS A 71 -17.05 -12.32 1.71
CA LYS A 71 -17.94 -11.35 1.06
C LYS A 71 -17.25 -10.78 -0.18
N GLY A 72 -17.93 -10.88 -1.33
CA GLY A 72 -17.47 -10.33 -2.60
C GLY A 72 -17.32 -8.80 -2.59
N PRO A 73 -16.75 -8.23 -3.66
CA PRO A 73 -16.56 -6.78 -3.77
C PRO A 73 -17.93 -6.09 -3.84
N THR A 74 -18.08 -4.98 -3.12
CA THR A 74 -19.34 -4.24 -3.09
C THR A 74 -19.43 -3.32 -4.30
N THR A 75 -20.33 -3.60 -5.24
CA THR A 75 -20.50 -2.82 -6.48
C THR A 75 -21.47 -1.65 -6.35
N SER A 76 -22.23 -1.59 -5.26
CA SER A 76 -23.34 -0.64 -5.09
C SER A 76 -23.31 0.01 -3.71
N GLY A 77 -23.48 1.33 -3.65
CA GLY A 77 -23.51 2.11 -2.41
C GLY A 77 -22.43 3.19 -2.33
N LYS A 78 -22.54 4.08 -1.33
CA LYS A 78 -21.68 5.26 -1.17
C LYS A 78 -20.18 4.94 -0.99
N ASN A 79 -19.86 3.74 -0.49
CA ASN A 79 -18.49 3.29 -0.22
C ASN A 79 -18.10 2.08 -1.09
N SER A 80 -18.64 1.97 -2.31
CA SER A 80 -18.29 0.87 -3.22
C SER A 80 -16.82 0.97 -3.64
N THR A 81 -16.05 -0.07 -3.31
CA THR A 81 -14.65 -0.21 -3.73
C THR A 81 -14.47 -1.57 -4.38
N GLY A 82 -13.65 -1.66 -5.43
CA GLY A 82 -13.39 -2.90 -6.16
C GLY A 82 -12.53 -3.93 -5.41
N THR A 83 -12.21 -3.69 -4.13
CA THR A 83 -11.44 -4.61 -3.27
C THR A 83 -12.37 -5.51 -2.47
N LEU A 84 -11.90 -6.70 -2.12
CA LEU A 84 -12.61 -7.58 -1.18
C LEU A 84 -12.53 -6.98 0.24
N ASN A 85 -13.66 -7.00 0.95
CA ASN A 85 -13.68 -6.59 2.34
C ASN A 85 -13.10 -7.71 3.21
N GLY A 86 -11.89 -7.50 3.72
CA GLY A 86 -11.26 -8.41 4.67
C GLY A 86 -11.92 -8.31 6.04
N ASP A 87 -11.94 -9.44 6.77
CA ASP A 87 -12.29 -9.44 8.18
C ASP A 87 -11.16 -8.81 9.01
N LYS A 88 -11.53 -7.91 9.92
CA LYS A 88 -10.59 -7.28 10.86
C LYS A 88 -10.37 -8.13 12.12
N GLY A 89 -11.10 -9.24 12.26
CA GLY A 89 -11.02 -10.17 13.39
C GLY A 89 -11.99 -9.86 14.53
N ASN A 90 -12.73 -8.74 14.45
CA ASN A 90 -13.76 -8.41 15.42
C ASN A 90 -14.96 -9.35 15.23
N LYS A 91 -15.35 -10.01 16.31
CA LYS A 91 -16.51 -10.91 16.34
C LYS A 91 -17.67 -10.22 17.04
N VAL A 92 -18.88 -10.60 16.66
CA VAL A 92 -20.07 -10.21 17.41
C VAL A 92 -19.99 -10.91 18.77
N LEU A 93 -19.96 -10.12 19.84
CA LEU A 93 -19.91 -10.62 21.20
C LEU A 93 -21.31 -10.97 21.68
N ASP A 94 -21.39 -12.01 22.50
CA ASP A 94 -22.63 -12.37 23.19
C ASP A 94 -22.96 -11.37 24.31
N GLN A 95 -24.23 -11.26 24.68
CA GLN A 95 -24.69 -10.28 25.67
C GLN A 95 -24.05 -10.50 27.04
N ASP A 96 -23.79 -11.75 27.43
CA ASP A 96 -23.16 -12.04 28.71
C ASP A 96 -21.68 -11.64 28.74
N ALA A 97 -20.96 -11.84 27.62
CA ALA A 97 -19.61 -11.32 27.46
C ALA A 97 -19.58 -9.79 27.49
N VAL A 98 -20.54 -9.12 26.83
CA VAL A 98 -20.66 -7.66 26.86
C VAL A 98 -20.95 -7.15 28.27
N ARG A 99 -21.84 -7.81 29.02
CA ARG A 99 -22.11 -7.45 30.43
C ARG A 99 -20.87 -7.60 31.29
N LEU A 100 -20.14 -8.70 31.17
CA LEU A 100 -18.90 -8.94 31.91
C LEU A 100 -17.88 -7.83 31.64
N PHE A 101 -17.64 -7.48 30.37
CA PHE A 101 -16.72 -6.40 30.02
C PHE A 101 -17.16 -5.06 30.61
N LYS A 102 -18.46 -4.72 30.55
CA LYS A 102 -18.97 -3.50 31.18
C LYS A 102 -18.78 -3.48 32.70
N THR A 103 -18.95 -4.62 33.38
CA THR A 103 -18.71 -4.71 34.83
C THR A 103 -17.23 -4.54 35.17
N GLN A 104 -16.32 -5.08 34.35
CA GLN A 104 -14.88 -4.88 34.50
C GLN A 104 -14.50 -3.41 34.31
N ASP A 105 -15.06 -2.77 33.29
CA ASP A 105 -14.83 -1.35 33.01
C ASP A 105 -15.31 -0.47 34.18
N LEU A 106 -16.51 -0.73 34.73
CA LEU A 106 -17.03 -0.02 35.91
C LEU A 106 -16.10 -0.16 37.12
N GLY A 107 -15.62 -1.38 37.40
CA GLY A 107 -14.68 -1.61 38.50
C GLY A 107 -13.32 -0.93 38.29
N ALA A 108 -12.86 -0.82 37.04
CA ALA A 108 -11.63 -0.11 36.70
C ALA A 108 -11.77 1.41 36.87
N GLU A 109 -12.93 1.98 36.52
CA GLU A 109 -13.22 3.40 36.74
C GLU A 109 -13.34 3.74 38.23
N GLU A 110 -14.01 2.89 39.03
CA GLU A 110 -14.14 3.09 40.48
C GLU A 110 -12.79 2.96 41.21
N ALA A 111 -11.92 2.03 40.78
CA ALA A 111 -10.59 1.85 41.36
C ALA A 111 -9.59 2.95 40.97
N GLY A 112 -9.83 3.68 39.87
CA GLY A 112 -8.96 4.75 39.38
C GLY A 112 -9.27 6.16 39.91
N CYS A 113 -10.39 6.34 40.62
CA CYS A 113 -10.80 7.63 41.21
C CYS A 113 -10.40 7.79 42.70
N GLY A 114 -9.54 6.90 43.21
CA GLY A 114 -9.04 6.93 44.59
C GLY A 114 -7.59 7.38 44.68
N ASP A 115 -7.30 8.63 44.33
CA ASP A 115 -6.13 9.41 44.74
C ASP A 115 -6.55 10.87 44.99
#